data_AF-A0A317D4C5-F1
#
_entry.id   AF-A0A317D4C5-F1
#
_cell.length_a   1.000
_cell.length_b   1.000
_cell.length_c   1.000
_cell.angle_alpha   90.00
_cell.angle_beta   90.00
_cell.angle_gamma   90.00
#
_symmetry.space_group_name_H-M   'P 1'
#
loop_
_entity.id
_entity.type
_entity.pdbx_description
1 polymer ?
#
loop_
_entity_poly.entity_id
_entity_poly.type
_entity_poly.pdbx_seq_one_letter_code
_entity_poly.pdbx_strand_id
1 'polypeptide(L)'
;SPGAPGPAPRSACSGAITFFAEGGAPAATSGQFPAGTRLRVTNLDNNKVTTVTVTGPSGSCVLLNSAAMEQIREPGKNLVRRNTVEVLR
;
A
#
# COMPACT_ATOMS: atom_id res chain seq x y z
N SER A 1 -18.46 10.49 28.05
CA SER A 1 -17.65 9.40 27.49
C SER A 1 -16.95 9.89 26.23
N PRO A 2 -15.63 9.71 26.06
CA PRO A 2 -14.97 10.07 24.82
C PRO A 2 -15.53 9.18 23.70
N GLY A 3 -15.90 9.80 22.58
CA GLY A 3 -16.58 9.14 21.46
C GLY A 3 -15.75 7.98 20.92
N ALA A 4 -16.42 6.84 20.71
CA ALA A 4 -15.81 5.69 20.07
C ALA A 4 -15.27 6.10 18.69
N PRO A 5 -14.02 5.80 18.34
CA PRO A 5 -13.54 6.01 16.98
C PRO A 5 -14.44 5.21 16.04
N GLY A 6 -15.05 5.89 15.07
CA GLY A 6 -15.84 5.24 14.02
C GLY A 6 -15.00 4.17 13.31
N PRO A 7 -15.65 3.19 12.64
CA PRO A 7 -14.92 2.13 11.95
C PRO A 7 -13.87 2.76 11.03
N ALA A 8 -12.60 2.42 11.24
CA ALA A 8 -11.55 2.82 10.32
C ALA A 8 -11.96 2.38 8.90
N PRO A 9 -11.73 3.20 7.86
CA PRO A 9 -12.09 2.85 6.50
C PRO A 9 -11.53 1.46 6.18
N ARG A 10 -12.40 0.56 5.73
CA ARG A 10 -12.03 -0.82 5.45
C ARG A 10 -11.02 -0.81 4.31
N SER A 11 -9.79 -1.26 4.61
CA SER A 11 -8.74 -1.38 3.61
C SER A 11 -9.24 -2.17 2.40
N ALA A 12 -8.95 -1.68 1.20
CA ALA A 12 -9.29 -2.36 -0.05
C ALA A 12 -8.49 -3.65 -0.26
N CYS A 13 -7.39 -3.82 0.49
CA CYS A 13 -6.61 -5.05 0.57
C CYS A 13 -6.59 -5.60 1.98
N SER A 14 -6.68 -6.93 2.09
CA SER A 14 -6.35 -7.66 3.30
C SER A 14 -4.92 -8.21 3.24
N GLY A 15 -4.26 -8.26 4.40
CA GLY A 15 -2.94 -8.88 4.53
C GLY A 15 -1.79 -7.88 4.44
N ALA A 16 -0.58 -8.41 4.59
CA ALA A 16 0.63 -7.62 4.62
C ALA A 16 1.10 -7.26 3.21
N ILE A 17 1.64 -6.06 3.05
CA ILE A 17 2.22 -5.58 1.79
C ILE A 17 3.71 -5.91 1.79
N THR A 18 4.15 -6.64 0.77
CA THR A 18 5.56 -6.89 0.45
C THR A 18 5.95 -6.15 -0.81
N PHE A 19 7.24 -6.11 -1.10
CA PHE A 19 7.77 -5.41 -2.28
C PHE A 19 8.34 -6.36 -3.33
N PHE A 20 8.40 -5.88 -4.56
CA PHE A 20 9.16 -6.49 -5.65
C PHE A 20 10.34 -5.59 -6.01
N ALA A 21 11.46 -6.20 -6.37
CA ALA A 21 12.69 -5.50 -6.68
C ALA A 21 12.64 -4.92 -8.10
N GLU A 22 11.86 -3.86 -8.27
CA GLU A 22 11.88 -3.01 -9.46
C GLU A 22 12.31 -1.59 -9.07
N GLY A 23 13.26 -1.05 -9.84
CA GLY A 23 13.72 0.32 -9.70
C GLY A 23 12.82 1.31 -10.44
N GLY A 24 13.06 2.61 -10.22
CA GLY A 24 12.31 3.68 -10.89
C GLY A 24 11.36 4.43 -9.95
N ALA A 25 10.34 5.06 -10.53
CA ALA A 25 9.37 5.85 -9.77
C ALA A 25 8.47 4.95 -8.90
N PRO A 26 7.92 5.46 -7.79
CA PRO A 26 6.98 4.71 -6.95
C PRO A 26 5.80 4.14 -7.75
N ALA A 27 5.64 2.82 -7.70
CA ALA A 27 4.62 2.09 -8.47
C ALA A 27 4.10 0.87 -7.69
N ALA A 28 3.01 0.31 -8.19
CA ALA A 28 2.45 -0.94 -7.68
C ALA A 28 2.06 -1.90 -8.80
N THR A 29 2.00 -3.19 -8.47
CA THR A 29 1.31 -4.21 -9.28
C THR A 29 0.18 -4.82 -8.47
N SER A 30 -0.89 -5.25 -9.13
CA SER A 30 -2.10 -5.73 -8.44
C SER A 30 -2.80 -6.85 -9.20
N GLY A 31 -3.32 -7.83 -8.47
CA GLY A 31 -4.26 -8.83 -8.98
C GLY A 31 -5.74 -8.48 -8.77
N GLN A 32 -6.04 -7.30 -8.22
CA GLN A 32 -7.40 -6.85 -7.87
C GLN A 32 -7.77 -5.54 -8.57
N PHE A 33 -6.79 -4.70 -8.86
CA PHE A 33 -6.97 -3.40 -9.49
C PHE A 33 -6.37 -3.39 -10.89
N PRO A 34 -7.05 -2.82 -11.89
CA PRO A 34 -6.49 -2.68 -13.23
C PRO A 34 -5.33 -1.68 -13.26
N ALA A 35 -4.46 -1.80 -14.26
CA ALA A 35 -3.42 -0.81 -14.53
C ALA A 35 -4.02 0.59 -14.73
N GLY A 36 -3.33 1.61 -14.24
CA GLY A 36 -3.82 3.00 -14.17
C GLY A 36 -4.58 3.34 -12.88
N THR A 37 -4.97 2.36 -12.07
CA THR A 37 -5.61 2.63 -10.77
C THR A 37 -4.63 3.35 -9.84
N ARG A 38 -5.07 4.47 -9.25
CA ARG A 38 -4.29 5.18 -8.22
C ARG A 38 -4.66 4.68 -6.83
N LEU A 39 -3.65 4.32 -6.05
CA LEU A 39 -3.81 3.79 -4.70
C LEU A 39 -3.05 4.67 -3.71
N ARG A 40 -3.68 4.94 -2.58
CA ARG A 40 -3.03 5.50 -1.39
C ARG A 40 -2.79 4.37 -0.41
N VAL A 41 -1.52 4.16 -0.06
CA VAL A 41 -1.10 3.12 0.89
C VAL A 41 -0.56 3.79 2.13
N THR A 42 -1.15 3.47 3.28
CA THR A 42 -0.72 3.97 4.58
C THR A 42 -0.11 2.83 5.38
N ASN A 43 1.09 3.04 5.92
CA ASN A 43 1.65 2.19 6.95
C ASN A 43 1.16 2.68 8.32
N LEU A 44 0.33 1.89 8.99
CA LEU A 44 -0.24 2.22 10.30
C LEU A 44 0.75 2.05 11.45
N ASP A 45 1.90 1.41 11.22
CA ASP A 45 2.96 1.28 12.22
C ASP A 45 3.73 2.60 12.42
N ASN A 46 3.85 3.44 11.37
CA ASN A 46 4.60 4.70 11.43
C ASN A 46 3.86 5.91 10.81
N ASN A 47 2.58 5.74 10.44
CA ASN A 47 1.71 6.73 9.81
C ASN A 47 2.24 7.33 8.49
N LYS A 48 3.24 6.71 7.84
CA LYS A 48 3.72 7.15 6.54
C LYS A 48 2.78 6.70 5.43
N VAL A 49 2.71 7.52 4.38
CA VAL A 49 1.80 7.32 3.25
C VAL A 49 2.58 7.40 1.95
N THR A 50 2.25 6.55 0.99
CA THR A 50 2.67 6.67 -0.41
C THR A 50 1.47 6.60 -1.34
N THR A 51 1.54 7.31 -2.45
CA THR A 51 0.56 7.21 -3.54
C THR A 51 1.24 6.61 -4.74
N VAL A 52 0.63 5.57 -5.30
CA VAL A 52 1.19 4.79 -6.40
C VAL A 52 0.14 4.54 -7.48
N THR A 53 0.62 4.35 -8.70
CA THR A 53 -0.21 3.89 -9.81
C THR A 53 0.05 2.41 -10.04
N VAL A 54 -1.01 1.63 -10.27
CA VAL A 54 -0.89 0.24 -10.68
C VAL A 54 -0.37 0.20 -12.11
N THR A 55 0.77 -0.44 -12.34
CA THR A 55 1.42 -0.51 -13.67
C THR A 55 1.21 -1.84 -14.37
N GLY A 56 0.85 -2.89 -13.62
CA GLY A 56 0.66 -4.23 -14.20
C GLY A 56 0.07 -5.25 -13.22
N PRO A 57 -0.18 -6.47 -13.71
CA PRO A 57 -0.79 -7.54 -12.91
C PRO A 57 0.18 -8.11 -11.87
N SER A 58 -0.35 -8.64 -10.78
CA SER A 58 0.37 -9.51 -9.85
C SER A 58 -0.54 -10.55 -9.21
N GLY A 59 0.03 -11.56 -8.55
CA GLY A 59 -0.74 -12.56 -7.80
C GLY A 59 -1.21 -12.11 -6.41
N SER A 60 -0.88 -10.89 -5.99
CA SER A 60 -1.23 -10.32 -4.68
C SER A 60 -2.24 -9.18 -4.83
N CYS A 61 -2.89 -8.78 -3.74
CA CYS A 61 -3.81 -7.63 -3.79
C CYS A 61 -3.07 -6.37 -4.25
N VAL A 62 -1.95 -6.03 -3.59
CA VAL A 62 -1.03 -4.96 -4.00
C VAL A 62 0.40 -5.38 -3.65
N LEU A 63 1.33 -5.18 -4.58
CA LEU A 63 2.77 -5.21 -4.34
C LEU A 63 3.33 -3.84 -4.66
N LEU A 64 4.13 -3.29 -3.76
CA LEU A 64 4.85 -2.03 -3.98
C LEU A 64 6.21 -2.32 -4.61
N ASN A 65 6.70 -1.45 -5.50
CA ASN A 65 8.10 -1.53 -5.88
C ASN A 65 9.01 -1.01 -4.75
N SER A 66 10.33 -1.19 -4.89
CA SER A 66 11.31 -0.75 -3.88
C SER A 66 11.18 0.73 -3.55
N ALA A 67 10.98 1.59 -4.56
CA ALA A 67 10.87 3.04 -4.37
C ALA A 67 9.63 3.44 -3.54
N ALA A 68 8.47 2.82 -3.78
CA ALA A 68 7.28 3.05 -2.98
C ALA A 68 7.43 2.48 -1.55
N MET A 69 8.04 1.30 -1.43
CA MET A 69 8.26 0.65 -0.14
C MET A 69 9.21 1.48 0.75
N GLU A 70 10.27 2.06 0.18
CA GLU A 70 11.22 2.92 0.90
C GLU A 70 10.58 4.15 1.53
N GLN A 71 9.51 4.68 0.93
CA GLN A 71 8.80 5.84 1.46
C GLN A 71 8.06 5.53 2.75
N ILE A 72 7.53 4.31 2.90
CA ILE A 72 6.61 3.96 4.00
C ILE A 72 7.16 2.93 4.98
N ARG A 73 8.16 2.13 4.59
CA ARG A 73 8.72 1.09 5.47
C ARG A 73 9.46 1.70 6.65
N GLU A 74 9.43 1.00 7.77
CA GLU A 74 10.39 1.25 8.84
C GLU A 74 11.78 0.77 8.40
N PRO A 75 12.87 1.43 8.81
CA PRO A 75 14.23 1.01 8.49
C PRO A 75 14.47 -0.47 8.82
N GLY A 76 15.04 -1.22 7.87
CA GLY A 76 15.31 -2.65 8.02
C GLY A 76 14.08 -3.57 7.90
N LYS A 77 12.88 -3.04 7.64
CA LYS A 77 11.67 -3.85 7.38
C LYS A 77 11.41 -3.97 5.89
N ASN A 78 11.04 -5.18 5.47
CA ASN A 78 10.70 -5.53 4.09
C ASN A 78 9.21 -5.81 3.89
N LEU A 79 8.40 -5.61 4.94
CA LEU A 79 6.98 -5.92 4.97
C LEU A 79 6.24 -4.84 5.76
N VAL A 80 5.09 -4.39 5.26
CA VAL A 80 4.14 -3.56 6.00
C VAL A 80 2.95 -4.42 6.42
N ARG A 81 2.86 -4.75 7.71
CA ARG A 81 1.82 -5.65 8.24
C ARG A 81 0.52 -4.92 8.52
N ARG A 82 0.58 -3.78 9.20
CA ARG A 82 -0.60 -2.95 9.47
C ARG A 82 -0.65 -1.85 8.43
N ASN A 83 -1.55 -2.00 7.46
CA ASN A 83 -1.72 -1.03 6.38
C ASN A 83 -3.19 -0.71 6.11
N THR A 84 -3.42 0.42 5.47
CA THR A 84 -4.64 0.66 4.69
C THR A 84 -4.27 0.87 3.24
N VAL A 85 -5.08 0.31 2.35
CA VAL A 85 -5.07 0.58 0.91
C VAL A 85 -6.38 1.24 0.55
N GLU A 86 -6.29 2.41 -0.07
CA GLU A 86 -7.44 3.18 -0.50
C GLU A 86 -7.34 3.45 -2.00
N VAL A 87 -8.45 3.22 -2.72
CA VAL A 87 -8.54 3.58 -4.14
C VAL A 87 -8.85 5.07 -4.24
N LEU A 88 -7.95 5.82 -4.89
CA LEU A 88 -8.15 7.24 -5.17
C LEU A 88 -9.00 7.37 -6.44
N ARG A 89 -10.17 7.99 -6.31
CA ARG A 89 -11.01 8.39 -7.43
C ARG A 89 -10.63 9.79 -7.88
#